data_AF-A0AB37KCR8-F1
#
_entry.id   AF-A0AB37KCR8-F1
#
_cell.length_a   1.000
_cell.length_b   1.000
_cell.length_c   1.000
_cell.angle_alpha   90.00
_cell.angle_beta   90.00
_cell.angle_gamma   90.00
#
_symmetry.space_group_name_H-M   'P 1'
#
loop_
_entity.id
_entity.type
_entity.pdbx_description
1 polymer ?
#
loop_
_entity_poly.entity_id
_entity_poly.type
_entity_poly.pdbx_seq_one_letter_code
_entity_poly.pdbx_strand_id
1 'polypeptide(L)'
;MKVGAAEMNINESIDLMINFSKSKNKKNEILLIKADISMMTLICIITDVLAWLRLEYKRERWIAEGRKISMRPLSLDDNYPWCQVLKVLVEEEELFKNNFIITNNKFDFAPNITEEERKAVRKKVFEEIVPIVIMN
;
A
#
# COMPACT_ATOMS: atom_id res chain seq x y z
N MET A 1 -16.24 -28.84 9.12
CA MET A 1 -16.30 -27.61 8.28
C MET A 1 -15.23 -26.66 8.78
N LYS A 2 -14.17 -26.44 8.00
CA LYS A 2 -13.24 -25.33 8.27
C LYS A 2 -13.92 -24.09 7.70
N VAL A 3 -14.31 -23.16 8.56
CA VAL A 3 -14.67 -21.80 8.13
C VAL A 3 -13.36 -21.22 7.59
N GLY A 4 -13.22 -21.14 6.27
CA GLY A 4 -12.08 -20.48 5.66
C GLY A 4 -12.10 -19.02 6.11
N ALA A 5 -10.99 -18.52 6.64
CA ALA A 5 -10.83 -17.09 6.87
C ALA A 5 -11.14 -16.40 5.53
N ALA A 6 -12.07 -15.45 5.52
CA ALA A 6 -12.36 -14.69 4.32
C ALA A 6 -11.08 -13.97 3.90
N GLU A 7 -10.67 -14.14 2.65
CA GLU A 7 -9.50 -13.42 2.10
C GLU A 7 -9.73 -11.92 2.24
N MET A 8 -8.80 -11.23 2.89
CA MET A 8 -8.93 -9.79 3.13
C MET A 8 -8.84 -9.03 1.81
N ASN A 9 -9.88 -8.25 1.51
CA ASN A 9 -9.95 -7.52 0.24
C ASN A 9 -9.12 -6.22 0.29
N ILE A 10 -8.96 -5.58 -0.87
CA ILE A 10 -8.12 -4.39 -1.02
C ILE A 10 -8.63 -3.21 -0.17
N ASN A 11 -9.95 -3.02 -0.06
CA ASN A 11 -10.49 -1.90 0.72
C ASN A 11 -10.18 -2.07 2.22
N GLU A 12 -10.41 -3.27 2.75
CA GLU A 12 -10.07 -3.61 4.14
C GLU A 12 -8.57 -3.45 4.40
N SER A 13 -7.74 -3.92 3.48
CA SER A 13 -6.29 -3.78 3.60
C SER A 13 -5.87 -2.32 3.66
N ILE A 14 -6.41 -1.48 2.78
CA ILE A 14 -6.12 -0.04 2.75
C ILE A 14 -6.66 0.68 3.99
N ASP A 15 -7.83 0.30 4.50
CA ASP A 15 -8.38 0.84 5.76
C ASP A 15 -7.43 0.59 6.93
N LEU A 16 -6.91 -0.63 7.04
CA LEU A 16 -5.97 -1.00 8.07
C LEU A 16 -4.66 -0.19 7.95
N MET A 17 -4.13 -0.03 6.73
CA MET A 17 -2.95 0.79 6.47
C MET A 17 -3.17 2.28 6.83
N ILE A 18 -4.33 2.83 6.46
CA ILE A 18 -4.70 4.21 6.79
C ILE A 18 -4.81 4.39 8.31
N ASN A 19 -5.52 3.49 9.00
CA ASN A 19 -5.68 3.54 10.44
C ASN A 19 -4.32 3.48 11.14
N PHE A 20 -3.45 2.57 10.70
CA PHE A 20 -2.09 2.46 11.20
C PHE A 20 -1.30 3.75 11.04
N SER A 21 -1.41 4.39 9.88
CA SER A 21 -0.70 5.65 9.60
C SER A 21 -1.19 6.82 10.49
N LYS A 22 -2.48 6.85 10.84
CA LYS A 22 -3.11 7.89 11.67
C LYS A 22 -2.97 7.62 13.17
N SER A 23 -2.70 6.37 13.55
CA SER A 23 -2.64 5.93 14.93
C SER A 23 -1.52 6.61 15.72
N LYS A 24 -1.87 7.17 16.87
CA LYS A 24 -0.90 7.67 17.85
C LYS A 24 -0.23 6.53 18.62
N ASN A 25 -0.83 5.33 18.64
CA ASN A 25 -0.33 4.16 19.35
C ASN A 25 -0.14 2.97 18.40
N LYS A 26 0.89 3.07 17.56
CA LYS A 26 1.24 2.08 16.52
C LYS A 26 1.57 0.68 17.07
N LYS A 27 1.80 0.54 18.38
CA LYS A 27 2.06 -0.76 19.04
C LYS A 27 0.85 -1.69 19.03
N ASN A 28 -0.38 -1.16 19.08
CA ASN A 28 -1.59 -2.00 19.09
C ASN A 28 -2.00 -2.48 17.69
N GLU A 29 -1.42 -1.92 16.64
CA GLU A 29 -1.75 -2.22 15.24
C GLU A 29 -0.68 -3.09 14.56
N ILE A 30 0.31 -3.58 15.31
CA ILE A 30 1.21 -4.67 14.89
C ILE A 30 0.44 -5.96 14.58
N LEU A 31 -0.80 -6.10 15.05
CA LEU A 31 -1.69 -7.24 14.78
C LEU A 31 -2.04 -7.44 13.29
N LEU A 32 -1.60 -6.53 12.42
CA LEU A 32 -1.81 -6.56 10.98
C LEU A 32 -0.90 -7.54 10.23
N ILE A 33 0.24 -7.92 10.83
CA ILE A 33 1.30 -8.71 10.17
C ILE A 33 1.84 -9.74 11.16
N LYS A 34 1.97 -10.99 10.72
CA LYS A 34 2.49 -12.10 11.54
C LYS A 34 4.03 -12.14 11.57
N ALA A 35 4.68 -11.56 10.56
CA ALA A 35 6.13 -11.50 10.43
C ALA A 35 6.79 -10.67 11.55
N ASP A 36 7.95 -11.13 12.02
CA ASP A 36 8.79 -10.40 12.96
C ASP A 36 9.52 -9.25 12.24
N ILE A 37 8.85 -8.10 12.19
CA ILE A 37 9.36 -6.88 11.54
C ILE A 37 9.48 -5.74 12.53
N SER A 38 10.54 -4.94 12.38
CA SER A 38 10.68 -3.74 13.21
C SER A 38 9.54 -2.75 12.92
N MET A 39 9.02 -2.10 13.96
CA MET A 39 7.97 -1.09 13.81
C MET A 39 8.39 0.04 12.85
N MET A 40 9.66 0.46 12.87
CA MET A 40 10.16 1.49 11.96
C MET A 40 10.09 1.04 10.51
N THR A 41 10.47 -0.22 10.24
CA THR A 41 10.36 -0.80 8.90
C THR A 41 8.92 -0.85 8.43
N LEU A 42 8.00 -1.29 9.29
CA LEU A 42 6.57 -1.30 8.97
C LEU A 42 6.04 0.11 8.67
N ILE A 43 6.43 1.10 9.47
CA ILE A 43 6.05 2.51 9.23
C ILE A 43 6.53 2.99 7.86
N CYS A 44 7.77 2.71 7.48
CA CYS A 44 8.29 3.06 6.17
C CYS A 44 7.43 2.43 5.06
N ILE A 45 7.23 1.11 5.12
CA ILE A 45 6.46 0.37 4.13
C ILE A 45 5.05 0.94 3.95
N ILE A 46 4.29 1.10 5.04
CA ILE A 46 2.92 1.63 4.97
C ILE A 46 2.92 3.06 4.45
N THR A 47 3.87 3.88 4.86
CA THR A 47 3.98 5.27 4.40
C THR A 47 4.24 5.33 2.89
N ASP A 48 5.16 4.53 2.38
CA ASP A 48 5.51 4.50 0.95
C ASP A 48 4.38 3.94 0.08
N VAL A 49 3.69 2.89 0.53
CA VAL A 49 2.52 2.34 -0.17
C VAL A 49 1.38 3.37 -0.25
N LEU A 50 1.05 4.04 0.87
CA LEU A 50 0.01 5.08 0.88
C LEU A 50 0.42 6.31 0.05
N ALA A 51 1.69 6.71 0.10
CA ALA A 51 2.21 7.82 -0.71
C ALA A 51 2.13 7.50 -2.22
N TRP A 52 2.45 6.26 -2.61
CA TRP A 52 2.30 5.79 -3.98
C TRP A 52 0.84 5.85 -4.45
N LEU A 53 -0.10 5.30 -3.67
CA LEU A 53 -1.53 5.33 -4.01
C LEU A 53 -2.07 6.75 -4.17
N ARG A 54 -1.69 7.65 -3.25
CA ARG A 54 -2.03 9.08 -3.31
C ARG A 54 -1.47 9.74 -4.59
N LEU A 55 -0.25 9.39 -4.99
CA LEU A 55 0.38 9.92 -6.19
C LEU A 55 -0.30 9.40 -7.46
N GLU A 56 -0.68 8.12 -7.48
CA GLU A 56 -1.42 7.52 -8.60
C GLU A 56 -2.78 8.22 -8.81
N TYR A 57 -3.52 8.56 -7.74
CA TYR A 57 -4.75 9.36 -7.91
C TYR A 57 -4.49 10.74 -8.54
N LYS A 58 -3.39 11.41 -8.14
CA LYS A 58 -3.01 12.69 -8.78
C LYS A 58 -2.68 12.48 -10.26
N ARG A 59 -1.99 11.38 -10.60
CA ARG A 59 -1.66 11.05 -11.99
C ARG A 59 -2.91 10.77 -12.82
N GLU A 60 -3.93 10.08 -12.29
CA GLU A 60 -5.22 9.91 -12.97
C GLU A 60 -5.85 11.26 -13.33
N ARG A 61 -5.89 12.19 -12.38
CA ARG A 61 -6.42 13.54 -12.62
C ARG A 61 -5.62 14.28 -13.68
N TRP A 62 -4.31 14.24 -13.60
CA TRP A 62 -3.43 14.87 -14.58
C TRP A 62 -3.56 14.25 -15.98
N ILE A 63 -3.77 12.94 -16.09
CA ILE A 63 -4.07 12.27 -17.36
C ILE A 63 -5.41 12.77 -17.91
N ALA A 64 -6.43 12.87 -17.08
CA ALA A 64 -7.74 13.43 -17.46
C ALA A 64 -7.67 14.92 -17.88
N GLU A 65 -6.72 15.68 -17.32
CA GLU A 65 -6.38 17.05 -17.74
C GLU A 65 -5.56 17.11 -19.05
N GLY A 66 -5.22 15.98 -19.67
CA GLY A 66 -4.44 15.92 -20.91
C GLY A 66 -2.93 16.03 -20.73
N ARG A 67 -2.40 15.90 -19.50
CA ARG A 67 -0.95 15.88 -19.27
C ARG A 67 -0.34 14.57 -19.76
N LYS A 68 0.82 14.67 -20.43
CA LYS A 68 1.58 13.53 -20.96
C LYS A 68 2.35 12.79 -19.85
N ILE A 69 1.62 12.10 -18.99
CA ILE A 69 2.17 11.25 -17.92
C ILE A 69 1.48 9.88 -17.94
N SER A 70 2.02 8.94 -17.18
CA SER A 70 1.44 7.60 -17.05
C SER A 70 1.31 7.21 -15.57
N MET A 71 0.37 6.32 -15.31
CA MET A 71 0.34 5.51 -14.09
C MET A 71 1.62 4.67 -14.02
N ARG A 72 2.14 4.44 -12.80
CA ARG A 72 3.37 3.67 -12.61
C ARG A 72 3.35 2.88 -11.30
N PRO A 73 3.85 1.62 -11.33
CA PRO A 73 4.05 0.86 -10.10
C PRO A 73 5.09 1.52 -9.20
N LEU A 74 5.06 1.17 -7.91
CA LEU A 74 6.09 1.56 -6.96
C LEU A 74 7.38 0.79 -7.26
N SER A 75 8.44 1.50 -7.61
CA SER A 75 9.74 0.89 -7.89
C SER A 75 10.45 0.57 -6.58
N LEU A 76 10.91 -0.67 -6.44
CA LEU A 76 11.65 -1.14 -5.28
C LEU A 76 13.14 -1.15 -5.59
N ASP A 77 13.94 -0.65 -4.66
CA ASP A 77 15.40 -0.67 -4.75
C ASP A 77 15.95 -1.54 -3.61
N ASP A 78 16.69 -2.57 -4.02
CA ASP A 78 17.22 -3.60 -3.14
C ASP A 78 18.26 -3.09 -2.14
N ASN A 79 18.81 -1.89 -2.37
CA ASN A 79 19.71 -1.20 -1.44
C ASN A 79 18.97 -0.68 -0.19
N TYR A 80 17.64 -0.60 -0.21
CA TYR A 80 16.85 -0.19 0.94
C TYR A 80 16.25 -1.41 1.67
N PRO A 81 16.57 -1.63 2.96
CA PRO A 81 16.11 -2.81 3.69
C PRO A 81 14.59 -3.00 3.72
N TRP A 82 13.82 -1.90 3.75
CA TRP A 82 12.36 -1.97 3.76
C TRP A 82 11.78 -2.55 2.46
N CYS A 83 12.45 -2.38 1.32
CA CYS A 83 12.05 -2.98 0.05
C CYS A 83 12.12 -4.50 0.10
N GLN A 84 13.17 -5.06 0.74
CA GLN A 84 13.30 -6.50 0.92
C GLN A 84 12.19 -7.04 1.81
N VAL A 85 11.90 -6.34 2.91
CA VAL A 85 10.83 -6.73 3.82
C VAL A 85 9.47 -6.67 3.11
N LEU A 86 9.21 -5.63 2.30
CA LEU A 86 7.97 -5.56 1.51
C LEU A 86 7.81 -6.76 0.56
N LYS A 87 8.90 -7.29 -0.03
CA LYS A 87 8.83 -8.52 -0.84
C LYS A 87 8.34 -9.70 -0.02
N VAL A 88 8.91 -9.90 1.17
CA VAL A 88 8.47 -10.96 2.09
C VAL A 88 7.00 -10.78 2.48
N LEU A 89 6.57 -9.56 2.79
CA LEU A 89 5.17 -9.29 3.15
C LEU A 89 4.21 -9.62 2.00
N VAL A 90 4.54 -9.28 0.75
CA VAL A 90 3.72 -9.62 -0.43
C VAL A 90 3.64 -11.14 -0.66
N GLU A 91 4.64 -11.91 -0.24
CA GLU A 91 4.64 -13.37 -0.39
C GLU A 91 3.91 -14.10 0.75
N GLU A 92 4.00 -13.56 1.97
CA GLU A 92 3.66 -14.29 3.20
C GLU A 92 2.46 -13.72 3.95
N GLU A 93 2.19 -12.41 3.85
CA GLU A 93 1.18 -11.75 4.68
C GLU A 93 -0.10 -11.47 3.92
N GLU A 94 -1.24 -11.95 4.44
CA GLU A 94 -2.57 -11.79 3.84
C GLU A 94 -2.91 -10.33 3.52
N LEU A 95 -2.42 -9.39 4.34
CA LEU A 95 -2.58 -7.95 4.13
C LEU A 95 -2.03 -7.47 2.79
N PHE A 96 -0.95 -8.09 2.30
CA PHE A 96 -0.32 -7.69 1.06
C PHE A 96 -0.57 -8.71 -0.06
N LYS A 97 -0.41 -10.00 0.24
CA LYS A 97 -0.40 -11.11 -0.70
C LYS A 97 -1.61 -11.19 -1.61
N ASN A 98 -2.80 -10.90 -1.09
CA ASN A 98 -4.04 -11.06 -1.85
C ASN A 98 -4.31 -9.87 -2.79
N ASN A 99 -3.64 -8.74 -2.54
CA ASN A 99 -4.01 -7.44 -3.07
C ASN A 99 -2.90 -6.80 -3.92
N PHE A 100 -1.66 -7.23 -3.75
CA PHE A 100 -0.49 -6.69 -4.43
C PHE A 100 0.40 -7.78 -5.00
N ILE A 101 1.19 -7.40 -5.99
CA ILE A 101 2.19 -8.26 -6.61
C ILE A 101 3.48 -7.48 -6.78
N ILE A 102 4.61 -8.19 -6.73
CA ILE A 102 5.91 -7.65 -7.11
C ILE A 102 6.42 -8.44 -8.31
N THR A 103 6.73 -7.74 -9.40
CA THR A 103 7.35 -8.33 -10.60
C THR A 103 8.48 -7.42 -11.07
N ASN A 104 9.69 -7.97 -11.25
CA ASN A 104 10.86 -7.19 -11.66
C ASN A 104 11.09 -5.93 -10.79
N ASN A 105 11.06 -6.08 -9.46
CA ASN A 105 11.19 -5.00 -8.48
C ASN A 105 10.16 -3.86 -8.64
N LYS A 106 8.98 -4.17 -9.17
CA LYS A 106 7.86 -3.24 -9.27
C LYS A 106 6.69 -3.78 -8.47
N PHE A 107 6.33 -3.04 -7.42
CA PHE A 107 5.15 -3.28 -6.60
C PHE A 107 3.93 -2.63 -7.26
N ASP A 108 2.90 -3.42 -7.51
CA ASP A 108 1.66 -2.99 -8.13
C ASP A 108 0.46 -3.75 -7.55
N PHE A 109 -0.74 -3.38 -7.94
CA PHE A 109 -1.95 -4.14 -7.66
C PHE A 109 -1.90 -5.52 -8.30
N ALA A 110 -2.39 -6.51 -7.56
CA ALA A 110 -2.55 -7.86 -8.09
C ALA A 110 -3.55 -7.86 -9.29
N PRO A 111 -3.41 -8.78 -10.26
CA PRO A 111 -4.23 -8.80 -11.47
C PRO A 111 -5.73 -8.99 -11.23
N ASN A 112 -6.11 -9.55 -10.09
CA ASN A 112 -7.50 -9.74 -9.66
C ASN A 112 -8.18 -8.43 -9.21
N ILE A 113 -7.44 -7.37 -8.91
CA ILE A 113 -8.01 -6.09 -8.47
C ILE A 113 -8.46 -5.30 -9.69
N THR A 114 -9.76 -5.02 -9.77
CA THR A 114 -10.40 -4.30 -10.90
C THR A 114 -9.97 -2.84 -10.95
N GLU A 115 -10.10 -2.19 -12.11
CA GLU A 115 -9.74 -0.77 -12.24
C GLU A 115 -10.66 0.14 -11.41
N GLU A 116 -11.93 -0.25 -11.23
CA GLU A 116 -12.88 0.41 -10.35
C GLU A 116 -12.40 0.39 -8.89
N GLU A 117 -11.95 -0.76 -8.40
CA GLU A 117 -11.39 -0.90 -7.05
C GLU A 117 -10.09 -0.10 -6.91
N ARG A 118 -9.19 -0.18 -7.89
CA ARG A 118 -7.93 0.60 -7.91
C ARG A 118 -8.20 2.10 -7.80
N LYS A 119 -9.13 2.63 -8.61
CA LYS A 119 -9.55 4.04 -8.56
C LYS A 119 -10.16 4.39 -7.20
N ALA A 120 -11.02 3.53 -6.66
CA ALA A 120 -11.68 3.76 -5.38
C ALA A 120 -10.66 3.89 -4.24
N VAL A 121 -9.68 2.98 -4.14
CA VAL A 121 -8.68 3.03 -3.08
C VAL A 121 -7.67 4.15 -3.26
N ARG A 122 -7.24 4.45 -4.50
CA ARG A 122 -6.41 5.62 -4.81
C ARG A 122 -7.08 6.91 -4.35
N LYS A 123 -8.36 7.09 -4.68
CA LYS A 123 -9.17 8.25 -4.26
C LYS A 123 -9.28 8.31 -2.73
N LYS A 124 -9.62 7.20 -2.09
CA LYS A 124 -9.76 7.10 -0.62
C LYS A 124 -8.48 7.54 0.09
N VAL A 125 -7.33 6.99 -0.28
CA VAL A 125 -6.03 7.37 0.31
C VAL A 125 -5.74 8.86 0.08
N PHE A 126 -6.05 9.40 -1.10
CA PHE A 126 -5.87 10.82 -1.38
C PHE A 126 -6.74 11.73 -0.49
N GLU A 127 -7.98 11.34 -0.21
CA GLU A 127 -8.90 12.10 0.63
C GLU A 127 -8.54 11.99 2.12
N GLU A 128 -8.06 10.83 2.56
CA GLU A 128 -7.86 10.51 3.97
C GLU A 128 -6.47 10.79 4.53
N ILE A 129 -5.43 10.70 3.71
CA ILE A 129 -4.04 10.90 4.15
C ILE A 129 -3.60 12.32 3.82
N VAL A 130 -3.47 13.18 4.83
CA VAL A 130 -2.89 14.53 4.66
C VAL A 130 -1.43 14.38 4.22
N PRO A 131 -0.96 15.10 3.18
CA PRO A 131 0.43 14.99 2.75
C PRO A 131 1.34 15.44 3.90
N ILE A 132 2.29 14.59 4.30
CA ILE A 132 3.37 15.01 5.19
C ILE A 132 4.19 16.02 4.41
N VAL A 133 3.93 17.31 4.66
CA VAL A 133 4.84 18.38 4.23
C VAL A 133 6.06 18.23 5.13
N ILE A 134 7.10 17.58 4.63
CA ILE A 134 8.42 17.72 5.23
C ILE A 134 8.81 19.17 4.95
N MET A 135 8.60 20.04 5.93
CA MET A 135 9.18 21.37 5.92
C MET A 135 10.69 21.19 5.99
N ASN A 136 11.37 21.47 4.88
CA ASN A 136 12.83 21.60 4.84
C ASN A 136 13.28 22.79 5.68
#